data_AF-X0TZD5-F1
#
_entry.id   AF-X0TZD5-F1
#
_cell.length_a   1.000
_cell.length_b   1.000
_cell.length_c   1.000
_cell.angle_alpha   90.00
_cell.angle_beta   90.00
_cell.angle_gamma   90.00
#
_symmetry.space_group_name_H-M   'P 1'
#
loop_
_entity.id
_entity.type
_entity.pdbx_description
1 polymer ?
#
loop_
_entity_poly.entity_id
_entity_poly.type
_entity_poly.pdbx_seq_one_letter_code
_entity_poly.pdbx_strand_id
1 'polypeptide(L)'
;MQINNSKYVEKLLELFGSVTIPINWAQIESHKGSYDFSMVDNCIDVLGKKKLAVGGGPLLCFSKEYLPKWLLRKGAEFEKIRETAYEFASKVVARYSGSIREWCVISGLNTFNHFGFSFEQVLEMTRAANLAVKQGSDRALKIIEISNPWGEYYATTPNTIPPLVYMDMAVQSGINFDAFGLVMRFGKNQSGMHIRDMMQISAVLDYFGPVGKPLYISDVEVPSRD
;
A
#
# COMPACT_ATOMS: atom_id res chain seq x y z
N MET A 1 -10.04 3.71 11.34
CA MET A 1 -11.03 2.61 11.55
C MET A 1 -11.66 2.76 12.94
N GLN A 2 -12.99 2.67 13.07
CA GLN A 2 -13.69 2.81 14.37
C GLN A 2 -13.90 1.45 15.04
N ILE A 3 -12.83 0.69 15.27
CA ILE A 3 -12.96 -0.71 15.71
C ILE A 3 -13.58 -0.88 17.11
N ASN A 4 -13.51 0.17 17.94
CA ASN A 4 -14.14 0.19 19.27
C ASN A 4 -15.66 0.45 19.22
N ASN A 5 -16.21 0.81 18.06
CA ASN A 5 -17.64 1.04 17.87
C ASN A 5 -18.32 -0.27 17.45
N SER A 6 -19.08 -0.88 18.36
CA SER A 6 -19.75 -2.16 18.10
C SER A 6 -20.69 -2.12 16.89
N LYS A 7 -21.45 -1.03 16.72
CA LYS A 7 -22.35 -0.85 15.57
C LYS A 7 -21.60 -0.77 14.24
N TYR A 8 -20.39 -0.19 14.25
CA TYR A 8 -19.53 -0.16 13.07
C TYR A 8 -19.03 -1.56 12.74
N VAL A 9 -18.54 -2.31 13.73
CA VAL A 9 -18.02 -3.67 13.54
C VAL A 9 -19.12 -4.62 13.07
N GLU A 10 -20.32 -4.55 13.64
CA GLU A 10 -21.46 -5.38 13.24
C GLU A 10 -21.81 -5.18 11.76
N LYS A 11 -21.97 -3.92 11.33
CA LYS A 11 -22.22 -3.59 9.91
C LYS A 11 -21.09 -4.01 8.99
N LEU A 12 -19.83 -3.85 9.43
CA LEU A 12 -18.67 -4.27 8.67
C LEU A 12 -18.71 -5.78 8.39
N LEU A 13 -19.05 -6.59 9.40
CA LEU A 13 -19.13 -8.04 9.27
C LEU A 13 -20.35 -8.53 8.48
N GLU A 14 -21.43 -7.73 8.44
CA GLU A 14 -22.63 -8.04 7.64
C GLU A 14 -22.38 -7.81 6.14
N LEU A 15 -21.63 -6.76 5.80
CA LEU A 15 -21.50 -6.29 4.41
C LEU A 15 -20.24 -6.79 3.70
N PHE A 16 -19.16 -7.09 4.43
CA PHE A 16 -17.85 -7.37 3.84
C PHE A 16 -17.32 -8.77 4.19
N GLY A 17 -16.76 -9.45 3.19
CA GLY A 17 -16.07 -10.74 3.36
C GLY A 17 -14.57 -10.61 3.63
N SER A 18 -14.01 -9.42 3.45
CA SER A 18 -12.61 -9.10 3.70
C SER A 18 -12.44 -7.72 4.33
N VAL A 19 -11.30 -7.51 4.99
CA VAL A 19 -10.89 -6.20 5.52
C VAL A 19 -9.38 -6.06 5.44
N THR A 20 -8.92 -4.85 5.13
CA THR A 20 -7.51 -4.49 5.21
C THR A 20 -7.29 -3.62 6.44
N ILE A 21 -6.45 -4.09 7.35
CA ILE A 21 -6.05 -3.31 8.53
C ILE A 21 -4.97 -2.31 8.10
N PRO A 22 -5.20 -0.99 8.31
CA PRO A 22 -4.26 0.02 7.86
C PRO A 22 -2.96 -0.05 8.67
N ILE A 23 -1.83 -0.14 7.97
CA ILE A 23 -0.49 -0.02 8.54
C ILE A 23 0.04 1.36 8.15
N ASN A 24 0.44 2.15 9.13
CA ASN A 24 1.05 3.46 8.90
C ASN A 24 2.36 3.53 9.69
N TRP A 25 3.47 3.61 8.96
CA TRP A 25 4.80 3.61 9.56
C TRP A 25 5.03 4.82 10.47
N ALA A 26 4.59 6.01 10.06
CA ALA A 26 4.69 7.22 10.89
C ALA A 26 3.96 7.11 12.23
N GLN A 27 2.82 6.42 12.27
CA GLN A 27 2.05 6.21 13.49
C GLN A 27 2.67 5.12 14.37
N ILE A 28 3.07 4.00 13.76
CA ILE A 28 3.61 2.85 14.48
C ILE A 28 5.00 3.17 15.05
N GLU A 29 5.88 3.82 14.28
CA GLU A 29 7.24 4.15 14.70
C GLU A 29 7.43 5.67 14.77
N SER A 30 6.67 6.33 15.65
CA SER A 30 6.72 7.79 15.80
C SER A 30 8.12 8.32 16.16
N HIS A 31 8.90 7.52 16.88
CA HIS A 31 10.30 7.76 17.23
C HIS A 31 11.13 6.54 16.84
N LYS A 32 12.32 6.77 16.27
CA LYS A 32 13.18 5.67 15.78
C LYS A 32 13.42 4.63 16.87
N GLY A 33 13.08 3.38 16.58
CA GLY A 33 13.22 2.24 17.49
C GLY A 33 12.09 2.05 18.51
N SER A 34 11.14 2.99 18.62
CA SER A 34 9.98 2.90 19.52
C SER A 34 8.73 2.58 18.71
N TYR A 35 8.13 1.42 18.96
CA TYR A 35 7.02 0.90 18.20
C TYR A 35 5.75 0.83 19.05
N ASP A 36 4.68 1.46 18.57
CA ASP A 36 3.33 1.34 19.11
C ASP A 36 2.45 0.55 18.14
N PHE A 37 2.09 -0.66 18.56
CA PHE A 37 1.27 -1.58 17.80
C PHE A 37 -0.18 -1.64 18.27
N SER A 38 -0.54 -0.86 19.30
CA SER A 38 -1.81 -0.96 20.03
C SER A 38 -3.05 -0.92 19.12
N MET A 39 -3.06 -0.03 18.12
CA MET A 39 -4.18 0.09 17.18
C MET A 39 -4.34 -1.15 16.31
N VAL A 40 -3.24 -1.69 15.79
CA VAL A 40 -3.24 -2.87 14.91
C VAL A 40 -3.56 -4.13 15.71
N ASP A 41 -2.97 -4.28 16.90
CA ASP A 41 -3.27 -5.36 17.84
C ASP A 41 -4.77 -5.40 18.16
N ASN A 42 -5.36 -4.26 18.51
CA ASN A 42 -6.79 -4.15 18.79
C ASN A 42 -7.66 -4.53 17.57
N CYS A 43 -7.25 -4.14 16.36
CA CYS A 43 -7.95 -4.56 15.14
C CYS A 43 -7.92 -6.08 14.96
N ILE A 44 -6.76 -6.71 15.16
CA ILE A 44 -6.59 -8.16 15.06
C ILE A 44 -7.39 -8.89 16.14
N ASP A 45 -7.42 -8.38 17.36
CA ASP A 45 -8.18 -9.00 18.46
C ASP A 45 -9.69 -9.00 18.21
N VAL A 46 -10.22 -7.91 17.66
CA VAL A 46 -11.65 -7.78 17.34
C VAL A 46 -12.03 -8.58 16.09
N LEU A 47 -11.20 -8.53 15.04
CA LEU A 47 -11.52 -9.07 13.71
C LEU A 47 -11.05 -10.52 13.52
N GLY A 48 -9.94 -10.92 14.14
CA GLY A 48 -9.28 -12.21 13.93
C GLY A 48 -10.09 -13.43 14.37
N LYS A 49 -11.10 -13.24 15.23
CA LYS A 49 -12.03 -14.29 15.67
C LYS A 49 -13.26 -14.44 14.77
N LYS A 50 -13.37 -13.62 13.71
CA LYS A 50 -14.52 -13.58 12.81
C LYS A 50 -14.23 -14.31 11.50
N LYS A 51 -15.27 -14.74 10.79
CA LYS A 51 -15.15 -15.41 9.47
C LYS A 51 -14.87 -14.38 8.37
N LEU A 52 -13.76 -13.66 8.48
CA LEU A 52 -13.39 -12.55 7.61
C LEU A 52 -11.95 -12.77 7.11
N ALA A 53 -11.71 -12.52 5.83
CA ALA A 53 -10.33 -12.47 5.32
C ALA A 53 -9.65 -11.19 5.81
N VAL A 54 -8.54 -11.31 6.52
CA VAL A 54 -7.80 -10.17 7.08
C VAL A 54 -6.53 -9.94 6.29
N GLY A 55 -6.49 -8.79 5.60
CA GLY A 55 -5.31 -8.22 4.98
C GLY A 55 -4.68 -7.12 5.85
N GLY A 56 -3.47 -6.70 5.50
CA GLY A 56 -2.77 -5.60 6.15
C GLY A 56 -1.98 -4.75 5.16
N GLY A 57 -1.92 -3.45 5.40
CA GLY A 57 -1.02 -2.56 4.67
C GLY A 57 -1.53 -1.12 4.51
N PRO A 58 -0.86 -0.32 3.67
CA PRO A 58 0.40 -0.66 3.02
C PRO A 58 1.53 -0.80 4.04
N LEU A 59 2.41 -1.80 3.88
CA LEU A 59 3.61 -1.89 4.72
C LEU A 59 4.51 -0.68 4.48
N LEU A 60 4.66 -0.26 3.21
CA LEU A 60 5.41 0.93 2.85
C LEU A 60 4.59 1.84 1.95
N CYS A 61 4.57 3.14 2.27
CA CYS A 61 4.07 4.19 1.40
C CYS A 61 4.97 5.40 1.60
N PHE A 62 5.46 5.97 0.49
CA PHE A 62 6.43 7.06 0.51
C PHE A 62 5.75 8.42 0.25
N SER A 63 4.53 8.55 0.75
CA SER A 63 3.84 9.84 0.96
C SER A 63 4.22 10.40 2.33
N LYS A 64 4.09 11.72 2.51
CA LYS A 64 4.57 12.41 3.72
C LYS A 64 3.82 11.97 4.97
N GLU A 65 2.56 11.55 4.84
CA GLU A 65 1.68 11.16 5.94
C GLU A 65 2.00 9.76 6.49
N TYR A 66 2.70 8.94 5.71
CA TYR A 66 3.08 7.57 6.08
C TYR A 66 4.53 7.46 6.56
N LEU A 67 5.36 8.49 6.34
CA LEU A 67 6.76 8.46 6.71
C LEU A 67 7.00 9.07 8.11
N PRO A 68 7.72 8.36 9.01
CA PRO A 68 8.07 8.91 10.30
C PRO A 68 8.90 10.19 10.19
N LYS A 69 8.62 11.19 11.02
CA LYS A 69 9.31 12.50 10.99
C LYS A 69 10.83 12.37 11.17
N TRP A 70 11.30 11.38 11.92
CA TRP A 70 12.73 11.16 12.13
C TRP A 70 13.45 10.65 10.87
N LEU A 71 12.73 9.99 9.96
CA LEU A 71 13.26 9.52 8.67
C LEU A 71 13.37 10.66 7.65
N LEU A 72 12.55 11.71 7.81
CA LEU A 72 12.56 12.90 6.95
C LEU A 72 13.73 13.87 7.21
N ARG A 73 14.62 13.56 8.16
CA ARG A 73 15.79 14.39 8.43
C ARG A 73 16.74 14.33 7.22
N LYS A 74 17.23 15.50 6.77
CA LYS A 74 18.02 15.63 5.54
C LYS A 74 19.23 14.69 5.52
N GLY A 75 19.49 14.08 4.35
CA GLY A 75 20.77 13.44 4.02
C GLY A 75 20.83 11.91 4.18
N ALA A 76 19.71 11.21 4.38
CA ALA A 76 19.74 9.74 4.37
C ALA A 76 19.92 9.22 2.93
N GLU A 77 20.97 8.43 2.72
CA GLU A 77 21.20 7.73 1.45
C GLU A 77 20.12 6.67 1.22
N PHE A 78 19.85 6.37 -0.05
CA PHE A 78 18.86 5.36 -0.46
C PHE A 78 19.05 4.04 0.30
N GLU A 79 20.29 3.57 0.42
CA GLU A 79 20.62 2.32 1.11
C GLU A 79 20.13 2.30 2.56
N LYS A 80 20.34 3.40 3.27
CA LYS A 80 19.90 3.50 4.66
C LYS A 80 18.39 3.55 4.78
N ILE A 81 17.71 4.24 3.85
CA ILE A 81 16.25 4.28 3.82
C ILE A 81 15.68 2.90 3.51
N ARG A 82 16.26 2.20 2.54
CA ARG A 82 15.87 0.83 2.15
C ARG A 82 16.04 -0.16 3.29
N GLU A 83 17.19 -0.16 3.96
CA GLU A 83 17.45 -1.00 5.12
C GLU A 83 16.43 -0.71 6.23
N THR A 84 16.19 0.56 6.53
CA THR A 84 15.23 0.98 7.56
C THR A 84 13.79 0.59 7.23
N ALA A 85 13.40 0.71 5.95
CA ALA A 85 12.08 0.29 5.45
C ALA A 85 11.92 -1.23 5.50
N TYR A 86 12.96 -1.97 5.14
CA TYR A 86 13.01 -3.42 5.22
C TYR A 86 12.86 -3.91 6.67
N GLU A 87 13.58 -3.31 7.61
CA GLU A 87 13.50 -3.62 9.04
C GLU A 87 12.08 -3.40 9.58
N PHE A 88 11.48 -2.25 9.25
CA PHE A 88 10.10 -1.95 9.64
C PHE A 88 9.12 -2.98 9.10
N ALA A 89 9.13 -3.22 7.78
CA ALA A 89 8.24 -4.17 7.13
C ALA A 89 8.41 -5.58 7.72
N SER A 90 9.65 -6.02 7.92
CA SER A 90 9.96 -7.33 8.50
C SER A 90 9.41 -7.46 9.91
N LYS A 91 9.52 -6.40 10.73
CA LYS A 91 9.00 -6.39 12.11
C LYS A 91 7.48 -6.48 12.16
N VAL A 92 6.79 -5.72 11.30
CA VAL A 92 5.32 -5.76 11.17
C VAL A 92 4.87 -7.14 10.72
N VAL A 93 5.46 -7.68 9.66
CA VAL A 93 5.07 -9.01 9.12
C VAL A 93 5.35 -10.10 10.15
N ALA A 94 6.52 -10.11 10.79
CA ALA A 94 6.87 -11.11 11.79
C ALA A 94 5.89 -11.11 12.98
N ARG A 95 5.39 -9.93 13.37
CA ARG A 95 4.39 -9.80 14.45
C ARG A 95 3.03 -10.38 14.06
N TYR A 96 2.62 -10.21 12.81
CA TYR A 96 1.23 -10.45 12.38
C TYR A 96 1.02 -11.59 11.38
N SER A 97 2.08 -12.31 10.99
CA SER A 97 2.01 -13.41 10.01
C SER A 97 1.04 -14.53 10.40
N GLY A 98 0.75 -14.70 11.69
CA GLY A 98 -0.26 -15.65 12.17
C GLY A 98 -1.71 -15.24 11.90
N SER A 99 -1.98 -13.94 11.75
CA SER A 99 -3.32 -13.37 11.65
C SER A 99 -3.61 -12.77 10.27
N ILE A 100 -2.59 -12.22 9.61
CA ILE A 100 -2.71 -11.54 8.31
C ILE A 100 -2.11 -12.44 7.23
N ARG A 101 -2.92 -12.73 6.20
CA ARG A 101 -2.54 -13.60 5.08
C ARG A 101 -2.38 -12.88 3.75
N GLU A 102 -2.76 -11.61 3.69
CA GLU A 102 -2.64 -10.74 2.53
C GLU A 102 -1.98 -9.44 2.96
N TRP A 103 -0.92 -9.04 2.24
CA TRP A 103 -0.18 -7.83 2.51
C TRP A 103 -0.19 -6.93 1.28
N CYS A 104 -0.71 -5.70 1.43
CA CYS A 104 -0.29 -4.61 0.57
C CYS A 104 1.14 -4.24 0.96
N VAL A 105 2.09 -4.67 0.14
CA VAL A 105 3.52 -4.62 0.45
C VAL A 105 4.06 -3.21 0.28
N ILE A 106 3.64 -2.55 -0.80
CA ILE A 106 4.02 -1.19 -1.09
C ILE A 106 2.90 -0.52 -1.87
N SER A 107 2.60 0.73 -1.54
CA SER A 107 1.51 1.47 -2.17
C SER A 107 1.96 2.79 -2.76
N GLY A 108 1.64 2.95 -4.05
CA GLY A 108 1.70 4.21 -4.76
C GLY A 108 3.09 4.75 -5.01
N LEU A 109 4.15 3.94 -4.92
CA LEU A 109 5.53 4.42 -5.13
C LEU A 109 5.77 4.96 -6.55
N ASN A 110 4.91 4.59 -7.52
CA ASN A 110 4.88 5.22 -8.85
C ASN A 110 4.55 6.72 -8.82
N THR A 111 3.76 7.16 -7.83
CA THR A 111 3.33 8.56 -7.66
C THR A 111 4.00 9.22 -6.45
N PHE A 112 3.97 8.57 -5.30
CA PHE A 112 4.39 9.11 -4.01
C PHE A 112 5.85 8.75 -3.75
N ASN A 113 6.77 9.59 -4.22
CA ASN A 113 8.20 9.38 -4.12
C ASN A 113 8.87 10.53 -3.32
N HIS A 114 8.59 10.60 -2.01
CA HIS A 114 9.04 11.72 -1.17
C HIS A 114 10.56 11.96 -1.20
N PHE A 115 11.36 10.89 -1.31
CA PHE A 115 12.81 10.98 -1.32
C PHE A 115 13.42 11.18 -2.72
N GLY A 116 12.59 11.20 -3.77
CA GLY A 116 13.06 11.39 -5.15
C GLY A 116 13.92 10.23 -5.66
N PHE A 117 13.58 9.00 -5.29
CA PHE A 117 14.27 7.80 -5.76
C PHE A 117 14.29 7.72 -7.28
N SER A 118 15.40 7.24 -7.83
CA SER A 118 15.49 6.89 -9.25
C SER A 118 14.55 5.72 -9.57
N PHE A 119 14.31 5.50 -10.86
CA PHE A 119 13.50 4.38 -11.32
C PHE A 119 14.02 3.01 -10.82
N GLU A 120 15.35 2.82 -10.86
CA GLU A 120 16.00 1.60 -10.36
C GLU A 120 15.82 1.43 -8.84
N GLN A 121 16.00 2.53 -8.09
CA GLN A 121 15.81 2.56 -6.64
C GLN A 121 14.35 2.25 -6.25
N VAL A 122 13.38 2.70 -7.05
CA VAL A 122 11.96 2.36 -6.84
C VAL A 122 11.73 0.85 -6.98
N LEU A 123 12.26 0.22 -8.04
CA LEU A 123 12.16 -1.23 -8.23
C LEU A 123 12.89 -2.00 -7.12
N GLU A 124 14.05 -1.51 -6.69
CA GLU A 124 14.83 -2.11 -5.61
C GLU A 124 14.14 -2.00 -4.25
N MET A 125 13.50 -0.87 -3.94
CA MET A 125 12.66 -0.70 -2.75
C MET A 125 11.45 -1.65 -2.80
N THR A 126 10.79 -1.74 -3.96
CA THR A 126 9.67 -2.66 -4.19
C THR A 126 10.09 -4.12 -3.94
N ARG A 127 11.29 -4.49 -4.41
CA ARG A 127 11.88 -5.83 -4.18
C ARG A 127 12.19 -6.07 -2.69
N ALA A 128 12.80 -5.10 -2.02
CA ALA A 128 13.11 -5.19 -0.59
C ALA A 128 11.84 -5.40 0.26
N ALA A 129 10.79 -4.63 -0.02
CA ALA A 129 9.51 -4.75 0.66
C ALA A 129 8.89 -6.16 0.49
N ASN A 130 8.92 -6.71 -0.74
CA ASN A 130 8.43 -8.06 -1.01
C ASN A 130 9.28 -9.15 -0.31
N LEU A 131 10.59 -8.94 -0.24
CA LEU A 131 11.50 -9.84 0.46
C LEU A 131 11.20 -9.88 1.97
N ALA A 132 10.88 -8.74 2.59
CA ALA A 132 10.50 -8.69 4.00
C ALA A 132 9.26 -9.55 4.28
N VAL A 133 8.23 -9.46 3.42
CA VAL A 133 7.05 -10.32 3.54
C VAL A 133 7.39 -11.78 3.33
N LYS A 134 8.18 -12.10 2.30
CA LYS A 134 8.61 -13.48 2.02
C LYS A 134 9.34 -14.13 3.20
N GLN A 135 10.21 -13.38 3.88
CA GLN A 135 10.95 -13.90 5.04
C GLN A 135 10.06 -14.12 6.27
N GLY A 136 9.07 -13.24 6.49
CA GLY A 136 8.15 -13.38 7.63
C GLY A 136 6.98 -14.35 7.38
N SER A 137 6.54 -14.51 6.13
CA SER A 137 5.47 -15.40 5.71
C SER A 137 5.51 -15.69 4.20
N ASP A 138 6.13 -16.81 3.81
CA ASP A 138 6.24 -17.20 2.40
C ASP A 138 4.87 -17.46 1.74
N ARG A 139 3.88 -17.90 2.53
CA ARG A 139 2.52 -18.20 2.06
C ARG A 139 1.59 -16.99 1.95
N ALA A 140 2.00 -15.82 2.43
CA ALA A 140 1.14 -14.65 2.37
C ALA A 140 1.06 -14.08 0.94
N LEU A 141 -0.14 -13.65 0.55
CA LEU A 141 -0.37 -12.92 -0.69
C LEU A 141 0.30 -11.55 -0.61
N LYS A 142 1.09 -11.21 -1.61
CA LYS A 142 1.85 -9.96 -1.72
C LYS A 142 1.27 -9.12 -2.85
N ILE A 143 0.68 -7.98 -2.49
CA ILE A 143 0.04 -7.04 -3.41
C ILE A 143 0.92 -5.80 -3.55
N ILE A 144 1.19 -5.40 -4.79
CA ILE A 144 1.80 -4.11 -5.11
C ILE A 144 0.67 -3.17 -5.56
N GLU A 145 0.51 -2.04 -4.89
CA GLU A 145 -0.53 -1.08 -5.24
C GLU A 145 -0.03 0.03 -6.16
N ILE A 146 -0.79 0.26 -7.23
CA ILE A 146 -0.59 1.31 -8.22
C ILE A 146 -1.58 2.43 -7.92
N SER A 147 -1.05 3.63 -7.66
CA SER A 147 -1.86 4.82 -7.41
C SER A 147 -2.06 5.66 -8.66
N ASN A 148 -3.18 6.38 -8.71
CA ASN A 148 -3.53 7.31 -9.78
C ASN A 148 -3.42 6.67 -11.17
N PRO A 149 -4.24 5.63 -11.47
CA PRO A 149 -4.06 4.78 -12.64
C PRO A 149 -4.18 5.52 -13.98
N TRP A 150 -4.82 6.70 -14.01
CA TRP A 150 -4.88 7.58 -15.19
C TRP A 150 -3.58 8.32 -15.51
N GLY A 151 -2.58 8.30 -14.62
CA GLY A 151 -1.23 8.81 -14.90
C GLY A 151 -1.08 10.33 -15.01
N GLU A 152 -2.11 11.11 -14.70
CA GLU A 152 -2.12 12.59 -14.86
C GLU A 152 -1.00 13.29 -14.10
N TYR A 153 -0.56 12.72 -12.97
CA TYR A 153 0.51 13.27 -12.14
C TYR A 153 1.85 13.33 -12.88
N TYR A 154 2.04 12.48 -13.89
CA TYR A 154 3.31 12.34 -14.59
C TYR A 154 3.69 13.62 -15.36
N ALA A 155 2.69 14.38 -15.81
CA ALA A 155 2.92 15.64 -16.50
C ALA A 155 3.43 16.77 -15.59
N THR A 156 3.17 16.69 -14.28
CA THR A 156 3.41 17.81 -13.35
C THR A 156 4.40 17.49 -12.24
N THR A 157 4.65 16.20 -11.97
CA THR A 157 5.44 15.76 -10.83
C THR A 157 6.71 15.06 -11.30
N PRO A 158 7.89 15.67 -11.12
CA PRO A 158 9.16 15.05 -11.53
C PRO A 158 9.44 13.80 -10.69
N ASN A 159 10.31 12.92 -11.21
CA ASN A 159 10.72 11.67 -10.54
C ASN A 159 9.56 10.72 -10.17
N THR A 160 8.48 10.78 -10.96
CA THR A 160 7.37 9.83 -10.91
C THR A 160 7.45 8.87 -12.09
N ILE A 161 6.76 7.74 -12.00
CA ILE A 161 6.81 6.66 -12.99
C ILE A 161 5.41 6.48 -13.54
N PRO A 162 5.19 6.42 -14.87
CA PRO A 162 3.88 6.12 -15.42
C PRO A 162 3.32 4.80 -14.85
N PRO A 163 2.01 4.70 -14.54
CA PRO A 163 1.44 3.53 -13.86
C PRO A 163 1.71 2.20 -14.57
N LEU A 164 1.48 2.14 -15.89
CA LEU A 164 1.69 0.94 -16.70
C LEU A 164 3.18 0.55 -16.76
N VAL A 165 4.08 1.53 -16.86
CA VAL A 165 5.53 1.28 -16.87
C VAL A 165 5.99 0.68 -15.55
N TYR A 166 5.50 1.20 -14.41
CA TYR A 166 5.85 0.63 -13.10
C TYR A 166 5.35 -0.81 -12.98
N MET A 167 4.13 -1.08 -13.42
CA MET A 167 3.52 -2.41 -13.40
C MET A 167 4.29 -3.42 -14.26
N ASP A 168 4.55 -3.07 -15.53
CA ASP A 168 5.30 -3.92 -16.47
C ASP A 168 6.69 -4.24 -15.95
N MET A 169 7.39 -3.22 -15.44
CA MET A 169 8.74 -3.38 -14.95
C MET A 169 8.80 -4.15 -13.63
N ALA A 170 7.79 -4.05 -12.77
CA ALA A 170 7.70 -4.89 -11.57
C ALA A 170 7.58 -6.39 -11.94
N VAL A 171 6.82 -6.72 -12.99
CA VAL A 171 6.73 -8.09 -13.54
C VAL A 171 8.06 -8.54 -14.13
N GLN A 172 8.70 -7.71 -14.95
CA GLN A 172 9.94 -8.06 -15.66
C GLN A 172 11.17 -8.14 -14.73
N SER A 173 11.17 -7.43 -13.61
CA SER A 173 12.33 -7.31 -12.70
C SER A 173 12.50 -8.46 -11.71
N GLY A 174 11.80 -9.58 -11.92
CA GLY A 174 11.89 -10.79 -11.08
C GLY A 174 11.42 -10.58 -9.63
N ILE A 175 10.57 -9.58 -9.39
CA ILE A 175 10.01 -9.31 -8.06
C ILE A 175 8.98 -10.40 -7.75
N ASN A 176 9.11 -11.06 -6.59
CA ASN A 176 8.21 -12.13 -6.19
C ASN A 176 6.97 -11.59 -5.46
N PHE A 177 5.94 -11.23 -6.23
CA PHE A 177 4.64 -10.77 -5.73
C PHE A 177 3.49 -11.54 -6.42
N ASP A 178 2.29 -11.47 -5.84
CA ASP A 178 1.17 -12.32 -6.21
C ASP A 178 0.12 -11.58 -7.04
N ALA A 179 -0.08 -10.28 -6.83
CA ALA A 179 -1.09 -9.48 -7.54
C ALA A 179 -0.78 -7.97 -7.54
N PHE A 180 -1.51 -7.23 -8.37
CA PHE A 180 -1.58 -5.78 -8.32
C PHE A 180 -2.88 -5.30 -7.68
N GLY A 181 -2.81 -4.18 -6.97
CA GLY A 181 -3.98 -3.42 -6.51
C GLY A 181 -4.06 -2.08 -7.23
N LEU A 182 -5.24 -1.68 -7.68
CA LEU A 182 -5.51 -0.35 -8.23
C LEU A 182 -6.22 0.50 -7.19
N VAL A 183 -5.63 1.66 -6.90
CA VAL A 183 -6.23 2.69 -6.05
C VAL A 183 -7.03 3.64 -6.93
N MET A 184 -8.35 3.61 -6.80
CA MET A 184 -9.31 4.39 -7.59
C MET A 184 -10.04 5.39 -6.70
N ARG A 185 -9.57 6.63 -6.69
CA ARG A 185 -10.16 7.71 -5.92
C ARG A 185 -10.79 8.74 -6.86
N PHE A 186 -11.87 9.38 -6.43
CA PHE A 186 -12.68 10.27 -7.27
C PHE A 186 -13.14 11.52 -6.50
N GLY A 187 -13.86 12.42 -7.17
CA GLY A 187 -14.62 13.49 -6.53
C GLY A 187 -13.86 14.76 -6.16
N LYS A 188 -12.57 14.90 -6.51
CA LYS A 188 -11.79 16.12 -6.27
C LYS A 188 -11.17 16.66 -7.55
N ASN A 189 -11.03 17.97 -7.65
CA ASN A 189 -10.32 18.59 -8.79
C ASN A 189 -8.80 18.55 -8.60
N GLN A 190 -8.25 17.34 -8.52
CA GLN A 190 -6.82 17.09 -8.39
C GLN A 190 -6.45 15.81 -9.16
N SER A 191 -5.19 15.75 -9.58
CA SER A 191 -4.62 14.59 -10.29
C SER A 191 -4.96 13.27 -9.60
N GLY A 192 -5.48 12.32 -10.38
CA GLY A 192 -5.86 10.99 -9.89
C GLY A 192 -7.18 10.92 -9.10
N MET A 193 -7.88 12.05 -8.88
CA MET A 193 -9.18 12.10 -8.19
C MET A 193 -10.28 12.83 -8.97
N HIS A 194 -10.04 13.19 -10.22
CA HIS A 194 -11.09 13.78 -11.06
C HIS A 194 -12.31 12.85 -11.16
N ILE A 195 -13.50 13.44 -11.37
CA ILE A 195 -14.71 12.67 -11.62
C ILE A 195 -14.53 11.91 -12.93
N ARG A 196 -14.86 10.62 -12.92
CA ARG A 196 -14.79 9.74 -14.09
C ARG A 196 -16.14 9.11 -14.35
N ASP A 197 -16.47 8.98 -15.63
CA ASP A 197 -17.61 8.17 -16.05
C ASP A 197 -17.24 6.67 -16.09
N MET A 198 -18.26 5.83 -16.26
CA MET A 198 -18.07 4.37 -16.31
C MET A 198 -17.24 3.90 -17.50
N MET A 199 -17.25 4.62 -18.63
CA MET A 199 -16.46 4.27 -19.80
C MET A 199 -14.97 4.54 -19.54
N GLN A 200 -14.64 5.64 -18.88
CA GLN A 200 -13.27 5.96 -18.46
C GLN A 200 -12.73 4.97 -17.43
N ILE A 201 -13.58 4.52 -16.50
CA ILE A 201 -13.22 3.47 -15.53
C ILE A 201 -12.98 2.14 -16.25
N SER A 202 -13.91 1.73 -17.14
CA SER A 202 -13.76 0.50 -17.95
C SER A 202 -12.47 0.52 -18.77
N ALA A 203 -12.22 1.62 -19.50
CA ALA A 203 -11.03 1.76 -20.33
C ALA A 203 -9.74 1.65 -19.52
N VAL A 204 -9.71 2.21 -18.29
CA VAL A 204 -8.56 2.01 -17.40
C VAL A 204 -8.40 0.55 -17.02
N LEU A 205 -9.47 -0.14 -16.60
CA LEU A 205 -9.38 -1.56 -16.27
C LEU A 205 -8.90 -2.40 -17.46
N ASP A 206 -9.31 -2.06 -18.68
CA ASP A 206 -8.85 -2.73 -19.92
C ASP A 206 -7.35 -2.52 -20.19
N TYR A 207 -6.75 -1.40 -19.73
CA TYR A 207 -5.30 -1.21 -19.84
C TYR A 207 -4.51 -2.06 -18.84
N PHE A 208 -5.02 -2.23 -17.61
CA PHE A 208 -4.31 -2.97 -16.56
C PHE A 208 -4.61 -4.47 -16.56
N GLY A 209 -5.77 -4.87 -17.06
CA GLY A 209 -6.24 -6.27 -17.07
C GLY A 209 -5.34 -7.27 -17.80
N PRO A 210 -4.73 -6.94 -18.95
CA PRO A 210 -3.87 -7.86 -19.69
C PRO A 210 -2.53 -8.21 -19.01
N VAL A 211 -2.21 -7.62 -17.86
CA VAL A 211 -0.97 -7.95 -17.15
C VAL A 211 -1.04 -9.34 -16.53
N GLY A 212 0.08 -10.07 -16.59
CA GLY A 212 0.20 -11.47 -16.18
C GLY A 212 0.06 -11.76 -14.68
N LYS A 213 -0.66 -10.91 -13.94
CA LYS A 213 -0.93 -11.01 -12.51
C LYS A 213 -2.39 -10.64 -12.23
N PRO A 214 -3.05 -11.28 -11.24
CA PRO A 214 -4.37 -10.85 -10.77
C PRO A 214 -4.39 -9.35 -10.43
N LEU A 215 -5.52 -8.72 -10.71
CA LEU A 215 -5.75 -7.29 -10.50
C LEU A 215 -6.92 -7.10 -9.53
N TYR A 216 -6.66 -6.45 -8.41
CA TYR A 216 -7.67 -6.04 -7.44
C TYR A 216 -7.96 -4.55 -7.57
N ILE A 217 -9.19 -4.14 -7.29
CA ILE A 217 -9.47 -2.75 -6.94
C ILE A 217 -9.35 -2.67 -5.42
N SER A 218 -8.21 -2.21 -4.93
CA SER A 218 -7.83 -2.36 -3.51
C SER A 218 -8.27 -1.19 -2.64
N ASP A 219 -8.52 -0.02 -3.25
CA ASP A 219 -9.02 1.16 -2.57
C ASP A 219 -9.94 1.96 -3.50
N VAL A 220 -11.17 2.23 -3.05
CA VAL A 220 -12.17 3.02 -3.78
C VAL A 220 -12.71 4.10 -2.87
N GLU A 221 -12.50 5.36 -3.26
CA GLU A 221 -12.96 6.50 -2.48
C GLU A 221 -13.70 7.52 -3.33
N VAL A 222 -14.85 7.97 -2.84
CA VAL A 222 -15.61 9.12 -3.38
C VAL A 222 -15.88 10.09 -2.22
N PRO A 223 -14.87 10.84 -1.77
CA PRO A 223 -15.02 11.81 -0.69
C PRO A 223 -16.09 12.86 -1.03
N SER A 224 -16.95 13.15 -0.05
CA SER A 224 -17.99 14.18 -0.15
C SER A 224 -17.53 15.58 0.29
N ARG A 225 -16.30 15.68 0.82
CA ARG A 225 -15.69 16.92 1.34
C ARG A 225 -14.19 16.92 1.04
N ASP A 226 -13.63 18.13 0.95
CA ASP A 226 -12.19 18.36 0.80
C ASP A 226 -11.40 17.96 2.04
#